data_AF-Q9B8M4-F1
#
_entry.id   AF-Q9B8M4-F1
#
_cell.length_a   1.000
_cell.length_b   1.000
_cell.length_c   1.000
_cell.angle_alpha   90.00
_cell.angle_beta   90.00
_cell.angle_gamma   90.00
#
_symmetry.space_group_name_H-M   'P 1'
#
loop_
_entity.id
_entity.type
_entity.pdbx_description
1 polymer ?
#
loop_
_entity_poly.entity_id
_entity_poly.type
_entity_poly.pdbx_seq_one_letter_code
_entity_poly.pdbx_strand_id
1 'polypeptide(L)'
;LAFASIAHICRDVQYGWLIRNIHANGASLFFFCLYLHIGRGLYYSSYLYKKTWNIGVVLLFLVMATAFVGYVLPWGQMSFWGATVITNLLSAIPYIGMDLVGWVWGGFSVGNATLTRFFTFHFLL
;
A
#
# COMPACT_ATOMS: atom_id res chain seq x y z
N LEU A 1 -3.51 7.49 18.13
CA LEU A 1 -3.16 6.19 18.76
C LEU A 1 -2.31 5.28 17.85
N ALA A 2 -2.47 5.31 16.52
CA ALA A 2 -1.78 4.36 15.61
C ALA A 2 -0.25 4.26 15.75
N PHE A 3 0.47 5.39 15.76
CA PHE A 3 1.94 5.35 15.94
C PHE A 3 2.34 4.72 17.29
N ALA A 4 1.65 5.08 18.36
CA ALA A 4 1.88 4.53 19.69
C ALA A 4 1.58 3.02 19.77
N SER A 5 0.54 2.54 19.07
CA SER A 5 0.24 1.10 19.03
C SER A 5 1.32 0.30 18.30
N ILE A 6 1.94 0.84 17.25
CA ILE A 6 3.11 0.19 16.62
C ILE A 6 4.31 0.17 17.58
N ALA A 7 4.55 1.26 18.33
CA ALA A 7 5.61 1.29 19.33
C ALA A 7 5.38 0.25 20.45
N HIS A 8 4.14 0.10 20.91
CA HIS A 8 3.73 -0.92 21.87
C HIS A 8 3.95 -2.34 21.32
N ILE A 9 3.58 -2.63 20.06
CA ILE A 9 3.87 -3.93 19.43
C ILE A 9 5.37 -4.22 19.48
N CYS A 10 6.22 -3.25 19.13
CA CYS A 10 7.66 -3.49 19.09
C CYS A 10 8.32 -3.64 20.47
N ARG A 11 7.77 -3.02 21.52
CA ARG A 11 8.43 -2.94 22.83
C ARG A 11 7.83 -3.87 23.88
N ASP A 12 6.52 -4.05 23.85
CA ASP A 12 5.78 -4.63 24.97
C ASP A 12 5.13 -5.99 24.60
N VAL A 13 4.97 -6.28 23.30
CA VAL A 13 4.45 -7.58 22.83
C VAL A 13 5.60 -8.57 22.65
N GLN A 14 5.42 -9.79 23.17
CA GLN A 14 6.40 -10.89 23.03
C GLN A 14 6.69 -11.15 21.55
N TYR A 15 7.97 -11.06 21.16
CA TYR A 15 8.43 -11.15 19.77
C TYR A 15 7.76 -10.16 18.79
N GLY A 16 7.09 -9.12 19.28
CA GLY A 16 6.38 -8.17 18.41
C GLY A 16 7.34 -7.37 17.51
N TRP A 17 8.54 -7.05 17.97
CA TRP A 17 9.60 -6.47 17.13
C TRP A 17 9.96 -7.38 15.95
N LEU A 18 10.02 -8.70 16.16
CA LEU A 18 10.38 -9.67 15.14
C LEU A 18 9.27 -9.74 14.10
N ILE A 19 8.01 -9.89 14.53
CA ILE A 19 6.83 -9.92 13.65
C ILE A 19 6.76 -8.65 12.82
N ARG A 20 6.90 -7.47 13.46
CA ARG A 20 6.87 -6.18 12.76
C ARG A 20 7.97 -6.07 11.71
N ASN A 21 9.19 -6.49 12.03
CA ASN A 21 10.31 -6.40 11.10
C ASN A 21 10.21 -7.43 9.97
N ILE A 22 9.72 -8.63 10.23
CA ILE A 22 9.42 -9.61 9.18
C ILE A 22 8.37 -9.06 8.23
N HIS A 23 7.29 -8.47 8.74
CA HIS A 23 6.23 -7.91 7.89
C HIS A 23 6.76 -6.73 7.03
N ALA A 24 7.49 -5.81 7.64
CA ALA A 24 8.04 -4.64 6.95
C ALA A 24 9.10 -5.02 5.89
N ASN A 25 10.07 -5.88 6.23
CA ASN A 25 11.09 -6.31 5.27
C ASN A 25 10.54 -7.33 4.26
N GLY A 26 9.54 -8.12 4.67
CA GLY A 26 8.84 -9.06 3.81
C GLY A 26 8.13 -8.36 2.66
N ALA A 27 7.54 -7.18 2.89
CA ALA A 27 6.99 -6.36 1.81
C ALA A 27 8.06 -5.98 0.77
N SER A 28 9.24 -5.54 1.19
CA SER A 28 10.36 -5.23 0.28
C SER A 28 10.82 -6.45 -0.51
N LEU A 29 10.96 -7.61 0.15
CA LEU A 29 11.29 -8.87 -0.51
C LEU A 29 10.22 -9.28 -1.53
N PHE A 30 8.95 -9.04 -1.22
CA PHE A 30 7.84 -9.31 -2.13
C PHE A 30 8.00 -8.52 -3.45
N PHE A 31 8.28 -7.22 -3.37
CA PHE A 31 8.53 -6.41 -4.57
C PHE A 31 9.79 -6.83 -5.32
N PHE A 32 10.86 -7.20 -4.61
CA PHE A 32 12.05 -7.75 -5.24
C PHE A 32 11.72 -9.00 -6.07
N CYS A 33 10.97 -9.94 -5.50
CA CYS A 33 10.51 -11.13 -6.21
C CYS A 33 9.58 -10.79 -7.38
N LEU A 34 8.66 -9.83 -7.22
CA LEU A 34 7.77 -9.38 -8.30
C LEU A 34 8.55 -8.82 -9.49
N TYR A 35 9.53 -7.95 -9.25
CA TYR A 35 10.32 -7.35 -10.32
C TYR A 35 11.16 -8.39 -11.06
N LEU A 36 11.76 -9.35 -10.35
CA LEU A 36 12.43 -10.48 -10.98
C LEU A 36 11.47 -11.35 -11.78
N HIS A 37 10.27 -11.60 -11.25
CA HIS A 37 9.24 -12.40 -11.92
C HIS A 37 8.78 -11.76 -13.23
N ILE A 38 8.53 -10.44 -13.22
CA ILE A 38 8.17 -9.65 -14.40
C ILE A 38 9.35 -9.65 -15.38
N GLY A 39 10.57 -9.38 -14.91
CA GLY A 39 11.78 -9.39 -15.73
C GLY A 39 12.00 -10.72 -16.45
N ARG A 40 11.84 -11.85 -15.75
CA ARG A 40 11.83 -13.19 -16.35
C ARG A 40 10.75 -13.32 -17.43
N GLY A 41 9.53 -12.85 -17.14
CA GLY A 41 8.42 -12.92 -18.07
C GLY A 41 8.64 -12.11 -19.36
N LEU A 42 9.36 -10.99 -19.27
CA LEU A 42 9.80 -10.21 -20.43
C LEU A 42 10.93 -10.91 -21.18
N TYR A 43 11.97 -11.36 -20.48
CA TYR A 43 13.15 -11.97 -21.08
C TYR A 43 12.82 -13.24 -21.88
N TYR A 44 11.96 -14.11 -21.34
CA TYR A 44 11.54 -15.36 -22.01
C TYR A 44 10.23 -15.22 -22.80
N SER A 45 9.74 -13.99 -23.03
CA SER A 45 8.49 -13.73 -23.75
C SER A 45 7.25 -14.44 -23.20
N SER A 46 7.22 -14.74 -21.89
CA SER A 46 6.05 -15.34 -21.23
C SER A 46 4.80 -14.46 -21.28
N TYR A 47 4.94 -13.16 -21.58
CA TYR A 47 3.81 -12.25 -21.82
C TYR A 47 2.97 -12.63 -23.05
N LEU A 48 3.42 -13.59 -23.88
CA LEU A 48 2.61 -14.18 -24.95
C LEU A 48 1.45 -15.02 -24.39
N TYR A 49 1.56 -15.54 -23.16
CA TYR A 49 0.45 -16.17 -22.44
C TYR A 49 -0.51 -15.10 -21.88
N LYS A 50 -1.27 -14.46 -22.78
CA LYS A 50 -2.05 -13.23 -22.51
C LYS A 50 -2.95 -13.31 -21.28
N LYS A 51 -3.67 -14.43 -21.08
CA LYS A 51 -4.55 -14.60 -19.91
C LYS A 51 -3.74 -14.55 -18.61
N THR A 52 -2.67 -15.35 -18.52
CA THR A 52 -1.77 -15.38 -17.36
C THR A 52 -1.08 -14.04 -17.14
N TRP A 53 -0.60 -13.41 -18.21
CA TRP A 53 0.06 -12.11 -18.14
C TRP A 53 -0.87 -11.02 -17.61
N ASN A 54 -2.11 -10.93 -18.13
CA ASN A 54 -3.07 -9.93 -17.70
C ASN A 54 -3.49 -10.14 -16.23
N ILE A 55 -3.65 -11.38 -15.78
CA ILE A 55 -3.87 -11.67 -14.35
C ILE A 55 -2.65 -11.22 -13.53
N GLY A 56 -1.43 -11.49 -14.00
CA GLY A 56 -0.20 -11.03 -13.35
C GLY A 56 -0.10 -9.51 -13.22
N VAL A 57 -0.54 -8.75 -14.23
CA VAL A 57 -0.61 -7.28 -14.18
C VAL A 57 -1.64 -6.81 -13.16
N VAL A 58 -2.81 -7.45 -13.08
CA VAL A 58 -3.81 -7.14 -12.03
C VAL A 58 -3.24 -7.42 -10.64
N LEU A 59 -2.58 -8.56 -10.44
CA LEU A 59 -1.94 -8.89 -9.16
C LEU A 59 -0.85 -7.87 -8.79
N LEU A 60 -0.07 -7.38 -9.76
CA LEU A 60 0.91 -6.32 -9.52
C LEU A 60 0.23 -5.06 -8.95
N PHE A 61 -0.83 -4.58 -9.58
CA PHE A 61 -1.54 -3.39 -9.10
C PHE A 61 -2.20 -3.59 -7.73
N LEU A 62 -2.76 -4.77 -7.46
CA LEU A 62 -3.32 -5.09 -6.15
C LEU A 62 -2.23 -5.07 -5.06
N VAL A 63 -1.06 -5.69 -5.30
CA VAL A 63 0.04 -5.68 -4.34
C VAL A 63 0.59 -4.26 -4.12
N MET A 64 0.68 -3.44 -5.18
CA MET A 64 1.03 -2.02 -5.06
C MET A 64 0.04 -1.26 -4.18
N ALA A 65 -1.27 -1.49 -4.37
CA ALA A 65 -2.31 -0.89 -3.54
C ALA A 65 -2.19 -1.35 -2.07
N THR A 66 -2.11 -2.67 -1.82
CA THR A 66 -1.97 -3.25 -0.47
C THR A 66 -0.75 -2.70 0.26
N ALA A 67 0.42 -2.66 -0.39
CA ALA A 67 1.64 -2.16 0.21
C ALA A 67 1.59 -0.66 0.51
N PHE A 68 1.02 0.14 -0.41
CA PHE A 68 0.83 1.57 -0.19
C PHE A 68 -0.06 1.84 1.02
N VAL A 69 -1.26 1.26 1.09
CA VAL A 69 -2.17 1.49 2.22
C VAL A 69 -1.61 0.92 3.53
N GLY A 70 -0.82 -0.16 3.47
CA GLY A 70 -0.10 -0.72 4.62
C GLY A 70 0.99 0.21 5.17
N TYR A 71 1.72 0.90 4.28
CA TYR A 71 2.75 1.86 4.67
C TYR A 71 2.18 3.10 5.37
N VAL A 72 0.89 3.40 5.19
CA VAL A 72 0.20 4.51 5.86
C VAL A 72 -0.09 4.19 7.34
N LEU A 73 -0.30 2.92 7.69
CA LEU A 73 -0.82 2.49 8.99
C LEU A 73 0.05 2.83 10.21
N PRO A 74 1.40 2.85 10.13
CA PRO A 74 2.23 3.30 11.24
C PRO A 74 2.05 4.78 11.59
N TRP A 75 1.47 5.58 10.69
CA TRP A 75 1.16 6.99 10.91
C TRP A 75 2.39 7.85 11.29
N GLY A 76 3.54 7.55 10.70
CA GLY A 76 4.73 8.39 10.78
C GLY A 76 4.71 9.56 9.78
N GLN A 77 5.73 10.42 9.80
CA GLN A 77 5.84 11.57 8.89
C GLN A 77 5.77 11.16 7.41
N MET A 78 6.60 10.20 7.00
CA MET A 78 6.60 9.71 5.61
C MET A 78 5.29 9.01 5.24
N SER A 79 4.67 8.29 6.17
CA SER A 79 3.36 7.66 5.97
C SER A 79 2.28 8.70 5.68
N PHE A 80 2.21 9.76 6.49
CA PHE A 80 1.21 10.81 6.36
C PHE A 80 1.42 11.64 5.09
N TRP A 81 2.63 12.16 4.86
CA TRP A 81 2.91 12.99 3.69
C TRP A 81 2.87 12.19 2.39
N GLY A 82 3.32 10.93 2.42
CA GLY A 82 3.18 10.01 1.29
C GLY A 82 1.72 9.78 0.92
N ALA A 83 0.85 9.53 1.92
CA ALA A 83 -0.59 9.40 1.69
C ALA A 83 -1.17 10.66 1.04
N THR A 84 -0.86 11.83 1.60
CA THR A 84 -1.33 13.14 1.09
C THR A 84 -0.92 13.35 -0.36
N VAL A 85 0.37 13.19 -0.70
CA VAL A 85 0.86 13.46 -2.06
C VAL A 85 0.28 12.46 -3.06
N ILE A 86 0.34 11.15 -2.77
CA ILE A 86 -0.04 10.11 -3.73
C ILE A 86 -1.54 10.14 -4.02
N THR A 87 -2.38 10.23 -2.98
CA THR A 87 -3.84 10.25 -3.19
C THR A 87 -4.31 11.55 -3.84
N ASN A 88 -3.61 12.67 -3.61
CA ASN A 88 -3.94 13.93 -4.25
C ASN A 88 -3.63 13.96 -5.75
N LEU A 89 -2.90 12.97 -6.30
CA LEU A 89 -2.77 12.82 -7.76
C LEU A 89 -4.13 12.63 -8.45
N LEU A 90 -5.13 12.09 -7.74
CA LEU A 90 -6.50 11.97 -8.27
C LEU A 90 -7.15 13.34 -8.55
N SER A 91 -6.69 14.41 -7.91
CA SER A 91 -7.22 15.76 -8.16
C SER A 91 -6.98 16.24 -9.60
N ALA A 92 -6.02 15.64 -10.31
CA ALA A 92 -5.73 15.94 -11.71
C ALA A 92 -6.79 15.41 -12.68
N ILE A 93 -7.75 14.58 -12.23
CA ILE A 93 -8.83 14.08 -13.08
C ILE A 93 -9.84 15.22 -13.35
N PRO A 94 -10.11 15.56 -14.63
CA PRO A 94 -11.04 16.63 -14.96
C PRO A 94 -12.45 16.40 -14.39
N TYR A 95 -13.10 17.50 -13.98
CA TYR A 95 -14.46 17.57 -13.45
C TYR A 95 -14.70 16.90 -12.09
N ILE A 96 -14.15 15.71 -11.84
CA ILE A 96 -14.45 14.89 -10.65
C ILE A 96 -13.26 14.71 -9.69
N GLY A 97 -12.07 15.22 -10.02
CA GLY A 97 -10.84 14.93 -9.29
C GLY A 97 -10.88 15.33 -7.82
N MET A 98 -11.34 16.55 -7.51
CA MET A 98 -11.43 17.02 -6.13
C MET A 98 -12.45 16.23 -5.31
N ASP A 99 -13.58 15.84 -5.91
CA ASP A 99 -14.59 15.02 -5.27
C ASP A 99 -14.07 13.61 -4.96
N LEU A 100 -13.29 13.02 -5.89
CA LEU A 100 -12.63 11.73 -5.67
C LEU A 100 -11.64 11.78 -4.51
N VAL A 101 -10.81 12.82 -4.42
CA VAL A 101 -9.86 13.00 -3.31
C VAL A 101 -10.60 13.12 -1.98
N GLY A 102 -11.63 13.97 -1.90
CA GLY A 102 -12.46 14.13 -0.70
C GLY A 102 -13.15 12.81 -0.31
N TRP A 103 -13.63 12.04 -1.29
CA TRP A 103 -14.25 10.74 -1.07
C TRP A 103 -13.26 9.69 -0.56
N VAL A 104 -12.04 9.64 -1.10
CA VAL A 104 -10.97 8.73 -0.62
C VAL A 104 -10.58 9.08 0.81
N TRP A 105 -10.39 10.37 1.11
CA TRP A 105 -10.00 10.82 2.44
C TRP A 105 -11.11 10.67 3.47
N GLY A 106 -12.37 10.81 3.06
CA GLY A 106 -13.51 10.93 3.97
C GLY A 106 -13.50 12.26 4.73
N GLY A 107 -12.97 13.32 4.11
CA GLY A 107 -12.78 14.64 4.71
C GLY A 107 -11.97 15.58 3.81
N PHE A 108 -11.60 16.75 4.32
CA PHE A 108 -10.83 17.77 3.58
C PHE A 108 -9.32 17.51 3.54
N SER A 109 -8.82 16.57 4.34
CA SER A 109 -7.42 16.18 4.40
C SER A 109 -7.30 14.72 4.85
N VAL A 110 -6.12 14.14 4.64
CA VAL A 110 -5.77 12.84 5.23
C VAL A 110 -5.92 12.93 6.75
N GLY A 111 -6.76 12.06 7.32
CA GLY A 111 -7.10 12.12 8.75
C GLY A 111 -7.55 10.76 9.30
N ASN A 112 -8.26 10.79 10.44
CA ASN A 112 -8.66 9.56 11.13
C ASN A 112 -9.59 8.67 10.28
N ALA A 113 -10.55 9.27 9.56
CA ALA A 113 -11.43 8.55 8.65
C ALA A 113 -10.63 7.82 7.55
N THR A 114 -9.60 8.46 7.00
CA THR A 114 -8.70 7.87 6.01
C THR A 114 -7.95 6.67 6.59
N LEU A 115 -7.35 6.84 7.78
CA LEU A 115 -6.55 5.80 8.43
C LEU A 115 -7.37 4.54 8.74
N THR A 116 -8.58 4.70 9.29
CA THR A 116 -9.45 3.55 9.59
C THR A 116 -9.88 2.80 8.33
N ARG A 117 -10.18 3.51 7.24
CA ARG A 117 -10.52 2.88 5.96
C ARG A 117 -9.30 2.19 5.34
N PHE A 118 -8.14 2.81 5.41
CA PHE A 118 -6.91 2.23 4.86
C PHE A 118 -6.48 0.97 5.61
N PHE A 119 -6.68 0.92 6.93
CA PHE A 119 -6.52 -0.31 7.69
C PHE A 119 -7.44 -1.43 7.18
N THR A 120 -8.71 -1.09 6.95
CA THR A 120 -9.71 -2.06 6.46
C THR A 120 -9.38 -2.54 5.04
N PHE A 121 -8.98 -1.64 4.14
CA PHE A 121 -8.55 -2.00 2.79
C PHE A 121 -7.26 -2.84 2.79
N HIS A 122 -6.28 -2.47 3.61
CA HIS A 122 -5.04 -3.23 3.74
C HIS A 122 -5.28 -4.66 4.25
N PHE A 123 -6.26 -4.84 5.13
CA PHE A 123 -6.63 -6.16 5.64
C PHE A 123 -7.38 -7.01 4.60
N LEU A 124 -8.19 -6.37 3.75
CA LEU A 124 -9.02 -7.06 2.75
C LEU A 124 -8.26 -7.47 1.48
N LEU A 125 -7.31 -6.64 1.03
CA LEU A 125 -6.58 -6.79 -0.24
C LEU A 125 -5.36 -7.70 -0.10
#